data_AF-K0TC41-F1
#
_entry.id   AF-K0TC41-F1
#
_cell.length_a   1.000
_cell.length_b   1.000
_cell.length_c   1.000
_cell.angle_alpha   90.00
_cell.angle_beta   90.00
_cell.angle_gamma   90.00
#
_symmetry.space_group_name_H-M   'P 1'
#
loop_
_entity.id
_entity.type
_entity.pdbx_description
1 polymer ?
#
loop_
_entity_poly.entity_id
_entity_poly.type
_entity_poly.pdbx_seq_one_letter_code
_entity_poly.pdbx_strand_id
1 'polypeptide(L)'
;MASETSDSTAHHRRARESAAAPFAAAVVAVAALVAVLVLTLNPKPSKQESREMMKLQAEEVNDADGLTEALVAAEEEEFNFVDPSAMSMPLKESLIVNSSPPPLSPPAAAVDEGNHIENDGKFTPLSPPAAVDEGNHVENNGKFIVLPKPTGVRDYSGPSKVDVLVIGAGWAGIAAVQELHEKGISNVLVLEAEDYIGGRSKSFNLGDGSINRSPFELSDDNIPLDIGSEWLYDSGDILDFLWDETELLSRVDLDDETDYWPQLYRQTPDGTTKRMSDDEENELYYTIWTEFDDFRYDLGYSYSLQDAYDQFVSSKIEDERDEQYLNLVLDALSIEYGAEIDHFGKDKGMIFSHVHDYMYYMSRQGAGFGNTARAVAEPYIDKIEMNSKLTSIDYRNPNRVVAEFHKNGKTYAVQARSAIVTVSLGVLQANTISFNPILPRRKLEAMAGLGFGLLNKCIMVWEKGTSIPDEKWFNLLTPEDETSGIWTTFSSFTEYKSLPTIVGWIGGDEARNMEEMTDDEIMREVWNHLSSIYPTIPQPKHVYISRWGQEENFRGSYSHGKWRRSHSTASRILGERIGNVHFAGEATAYPWYGTTRGAWDSGKRAANEIHRRVNS
;
A
#
# COMPACT_ATOMS: atom_id res chain seq x y z
N MET A 1 30.68 -31.95 53.60
CA MET A 1 30.07 -30.90 54.44
C MET A 1 30.72 -29.60 53.98
N ALA A 2 30.15 -28.85 53.04
CA ALA A 2 28.86 -28.15 53.04
C ALA A 2 28.89 -26.88 53.90
N SER A 3 28.23 -25.83 53.35
CA SER A 3 28.05 -24.43 53.79
C SER A 3 29.28 -23.53 53.60
N GLU A 4 29.21 -22.33 53.03
CA GLU A 4 28.10 -21.39 52.83
C GLU A 4 28.65 -20.25 51.95
N THR A 5 27.98 -19.88 50.84
CA THR A 5 27.95 -18.51 50.31
C THR A 5 26.76 -18.38 49.36
N SER A 6 25.64 -17.88 49.88
CA SER A 6 24.46 -17.49 49.11
C SER A 6 24.30 -15.98 49.09
N ASP A 7 23.90 -15.50 47.91
CA ASP A 7 23.01 -14.38 47.65
C ASP A 7 23.48 -12.93 47.88
N SER A 8 23.91 -12.28 46.78
CA SER A 8 23.61 -10.84 46.56
C SER A 8 23.31 -10.47 45.10
N THR A 9 23.30 -11.42 44.16
CA THR A 9 23.06 -11.15 42.73
C THR A 9 21.63 -11.36 42.26
N ALA A 10 20.74 -11.90 43.09
CA ALA A 10 19.33 -12.13 42.73
C ALA A 10 18.43 -10.88 42.86
N HIS A 11 18.84 -9.85 43.62
CA HIS A 11 18.00 -8.66 43.86
C HIS A 11 18.19 -7.51 42.87
N HIS A 12 19.25 -7.49 42.06
CA HIS A 12 19.44 -6.46 41.03
C HIS A 12 18.99 -6.85 39.62
N ARG A 13 18.65 -8.12 39.37
CA ARG A 13 18.05 -8.55 38.08
C ARG A 13 16.52 -8.38 38.05
N ARG A 14 15.84 -8.62 39.17
CA ARG A 14 14.37 -8.43 39.28
C ARG A 14 13.90 -6.98 39.34
N ALA A 15 14.79 -6.00 39.48
CA ALA A 15 14.45 -4.58 39.43
C ALA A 15 14.61 -3.95 38.03
N ARG A 16 15.16 -4.68 37.06
CA ARG A 16 15.27 -4.22 35.66
C ARG A 16 14.25 -4.87 34.72
N GLU A 17 13.60 -5.94 35.14
CA GLU A 17 12.59 -6.66 34.35
C GLU A 17 11.15 -6.17 34.59
N SER A 18 10.90 -5.27 35.56
CA SER A 18 9.55 -4.69 35.81
C SER A 18 9.43 -3.19 35.50
N ALA A 19 10.39 -2.63 34.76
CA ALA A 19 10.41 -1.20 34.41
C ALA A 19 10.47 -0.93 32.89
N ALA A 20 10.42 -1.96 32.05
CA ALA A 20 10.42 -1.82 30.58
C ALA A 20 9.02 -1.66 29.98
N ALA A 21 7.97 -2.20 30.62
CA ALA A 21 6.59 -2.09 30.15
C ALA A 21 5.92 -0.71 30.36
N PRO A 22 6.22 0.10 31.42
CA PRO A 22 5.67 1.45 31.53
C PRO A 22 6.50 2.50 30.75
N PHE A 23 7.65 2.13 30.18
CA PHE A 23 8.54 3.08 29.49
C PHE A 23 8.10 3.35 28.05
N ALA A 24 7.44 2.41 27.37
CA ALA A 24 6.92 2.60 26.01
C ALA A 24 5.68 3.51 25.98
N ALA A 25 4.72 3.32 26.89
CA ALA A 25 3.56 4.19 27.05
C ALA A 25 3.94 5.60 27.58
N ALA A 26 4.95 5.68 28.46
CA ALA A 26 5.49 6.95 28.90
C ALA A 26 6.29 7.67 27.80
N VAL A 27 6.91 6.98 26.83
CA VAL A 27 7.65 7.63 25.73
C VAL A 27 6.71 8.19 24.67
N VAL A 28 5.57 7.55 24.40
CA VAL A 28 4.50 8.12 23.54
C VAL A 28 3.84 9.34 24.20
N ALA A 29 3.55 9.25 25.50
CA ALA A 29 2.99 10.37 26.26
C ALA A 29 4.00 11.51 26.53
N VAL A 30 5.28 11.21 26.71
CA VAL A 30 6.36 12.20 26.90
C VAL A 30 6.80 12.81 25.56
N ALA A 31 6.72 12.11 24.43
CA ALA A 31 6.91 12.70 23.11
C ALA A 31 5.81 13.72 22.80
N ALA A 32 4.54 13.39 23.10
CA ALA A 32 3.42 14.32 23.02
C ALA A 32 3.56 15.51 24.00
N LEU A 33 4.02 15.28 25.25
CA LEU A 33 4.22 16.36 26.23
C LEU A 33 5.46 17.23 25.94
N VAL A 34 6.54 16.66 25.39
CA VAL A 34 7.78 17.38 25.04
C VAL A 34 7.58 18.16 23.73
N ALA A 35 6.83 17.66 22.76
CA ALA A 35 6.41 18.42 21.58
C ALA A 35 5.57 19.65 22.00
N VAL A 36 4.62 19.46 22.93
CA VAL A 36 3.82 20.56 23.50
C VAL A 36 4.68 21.55 24.32
N LEU A 37 5.72 21.10 25.03
CA LEU A 37 6.59 21.97 25.85
C LEU A 37 7.68 22.71 25.03
N VAL A 38 8.16 22.11 23.93
CA VAL A 38 9.17 22.71 23.03
C VAL A 38 8.52 23.76 22.12
N LEU A 39 7.30 23.52 21.65
CA LEU A 39 6.54 24.46 20.82
C LEU A 39 5.97 25.66 21.60
N THR A 40 5.85 25.55 22.92
CA THR A 40 5.33 26.66 23.76
C THR A 40 6.40 27.64 24.24
N LEU A 41 7.71 27.35 24.08
CA LEU A 41 8.76 28.11 24.78
C LEU A 41 9.96 28.65 23.96
N ASN A 42 10.06 28.51 22.63
CA ASN A 42 11.11 29.22 21.89
C ASN A 42 10.78 29.56 20.41
N PRO A 43 11.23 30.71 19.88
CA PRO A 43 11.07 31.04 18.46
C PRO A 43 12.05 30.24 17.59
N LYS A 44 11.57 29.86 16.40
CA LYS A 44 12.17 28.99 15.38
C LYS A 44 13.68 29.24 15.11
N PRO A 45 14.53 28.21 15.03
CA PRO A 45 15.91 28.33 14.53
C PRO A 45 15.95 28.52 13.01
N SER A 46 17.06 29.06 12.52
CA SER A 46 17.28 29.40 11.10
C SER A 46 17.72 28.21 10.25
N LYS A 47 17.57 28.30 8.91
CA LYS A 47 17.92 27.25 7.92
C LYS A 47 19.35 26.68 8.05
N GLN A 48 20.28 27.41 8.65
CA GLN A 48 21.65 26.96 8.85
C GLN A 48 21.82 26.13 10.14
N GLU A 49 21.00 26.39 11.16
CA GLU A 49 20.99 25.67 12.44
C GLU A 49 20.30 24.29 12.30
N SER A 50 19.21 24.21 11.52
CA SER A 50 18.59 22.91 11.17
C SER A 50 19.56 22.00 10.40
N ARG A 51 20.39 22.56 9.52
CA ARG A 51 21.42 21.83 8.76
C ARG A 51 22.56 21.28 9.61
N GLU A 52 22.97 21.96 10.68
CA GLU A 52 23.99 21.45 11.60
C GLU A 52 23.44 20.41 12.58
N MET A 53 22.18 20.56 13.02
CA MET A 53 21.49 19.56 13.85
C MET A 53 21.31 18.22 13.11
N MET A 54 20.94 18.26 11.82
CA MET A 54 20.82 17.05 10.98
C MET A 54 22.15 16.32 10.76
N LYS A 55 23.27 17.05 10.67
CA LYS A 55 24.61 16.42 10.58
C LYS A 55 25.03 15.73 11.87
N LEU A 56 24.65 16.28 13.02
CA LEU A 56 24.94 15.67 14.33
C LEU A 56 24.09 14.41 14.57
N GLN A 57 22.85 14.37 14.07
CA GLN A 57 21.99 13.18 14.16
C GLN A 57 22.44 12.05 13.22
N ALA A 58 22.91 12.38 12.00
CA ALA A 58 23.43 11.37 11.07
C ALA A 58 24.70 10.65 11.59
N GLU A 59 25.49 11.28 12.47
CA GLU A 59 26.63 10.62 13.13
C GLU A 59 26.22 9.67 14.26
N GLU A 60 25.04 9.85 14.89
CA GLU A 60 24.50 8.95 15.93
C GLU A 60 23.68 7.76 15.36
N VAL A 61 23.20 7.84 14.10
CA VAL A 61 22.37 6.79 13.45
C VAL A 61 23.19 5.63 12.86
N ASN A 62 24.51 5.71 12.83
CA ASN A 62 25.37 4.60 12.39
C ASN A 62 25.33 3.34 13.30
N ASP A 63 24.55 3.35 14.39
CA ASP A 63 24.29 2.19 15.27
C ASP A 63 22.89 1.54 15.07
N ALA A 64 22.15 1.89 14.00
CA ALA A 64 20.79 1.40 13.72
C ALA A 64 20.66 -0.10 13.36
N ASP A 65 21.77 -0.80 13.11
CA ASP A 65 21.77 -2.25 12.91
C ASP A 65 21.34 -3.00 14.20
N GLY A 66 21.65 -2.45 15.39
CA GLY A 66 21.34 -3.09 16.67
C GLY A 66 19.86 -3.07 17.07
N LEU A 67 19.11 -2.05 16.64
CA LEU A 67 17.66 -1.92 16.90
C LEU A 67 16.84 -2.87 16.01
N THR A 68 17.29 -3.08 14.77
CA THR A 68 16.67 -4.02 13.83
C THR A 68 16.84 -5.48 14.29
N GLU A 69 18.04 -5.84 14.78
CA GLU A 69 18.26 -7.16 15.39
C GLU A 69 17.43 -7.35 16.68
N ALA A 70 17.22 -6.30 17.48
CA ALA A 70 16.42 -6.37 18.70
C ALA A 70 14.91 -6.54 18.41
N LEU A 71 14.36 -5.88 17.39
CA LEU A 71 12.96 -6.05 16.97
C LEU A 71 12.71 -7.43 16.35
N VAL A 72 13.64 -7.93 15.54
CA VAL A 72 13.59 -9.29 14.99
C VAL A 72 13.68 -10.33 16.12
N ALA A 73 14.56 -10.13 17.10
CA ALA A 73 14.68 -11.01 18.25
C ALA A 73 13.43 -10.99 19.15
N ALA A 74 12.77 -9.84 19.31
CA ALA A 74 11.54 -9.71 20.09
C ALA A 74 10.36 -10.48 19.46
N GLU A 75 10.17 -10.39 18.14
CA GLU A 75 9.18 -11.22 17.43
C GLU A 75 9.56 -12.73 17.49
N GLU A 76 10.85 -13.08 17.33
CA GLU A 76 11.28 -14.49 17.38
C GLU A 76 11.14 -15.11 18.80
N GLU A 77 11.26 -14.33 19.87
CA GLU A 77 10.99 -14.78 21.25
C GLU A 77 9.48 -14.95 21.54
N GLU A 78 8.61 -14.08 21.01
CA GLU A 78 7.14 -14.18 21.17
C GLU A 78 6.56 -15.44 20.52
N PHE A 79 7.08 -15.87 19.37
CA PHE A 79 6.59 -17.07 18.67
C PHE A 79 7.11 -18.40 19.28
N ASN A 80 8.12 -18.37 20.15
CA ASN A 80 8.63 -19.57 20.83
C ASN A 80 7.77 -20.02 22.04
N PHE A 81 6.73 -19.25 22.41
CA PHE A 81 5.79 -19.61 23.48
C PHE A 81 4.59 -20.45 23.02
N VAL A 82 4.44 -20.73 21.72
CA VAL A 82 3.38 -21.60 21.21
C VAL A 82 3.91 -23.04 21.11
N ASP A 83 3.74 -23.83 22.17
CA ASP A 83 4.02 -25.27 22.16
C ASP A 83 3.11 -25.98 21.13
N PRO A 84 3.66 -26.58 20.06
CA PRO A 84 2.88 -27.30 19.05
C PRO A 84 2.18 -28.55 19.62
N SER A 85 2.54 -29.01 20.81
CA SER A 85 2.01 -30.22 21.45
C SER A 85 0.85 -29.98 22.42
N ALA A 86 0.49 -28.72 22.71
CA ALA A 86 -0.69 -28.38 23.52
C ALA A 86 -2.03 -28.51 22.74
N MET A 87 -1.99 -28.82 21.44
CA MET A 87 -3.18 -29.11 20.63
C MET A 87 -3.65 -30.56 20.82
N SER A 88 -4.25 -30.87 21.98
CA SER A 88 -5.17 -32.01 22.06
C SER A 88 -6.34 -31.71 23.01
N MET A 89 -7.50 -31.42 22.46
CA MET A 89 -8.78 -31.65 23.14
C MET A 89 -9.58 -32.72 22.40
N PRO A 90 -10.36 -33.55 23.11
CA PRO A 90 -10.89 -34.80 22.57
C PRO A 90 -12.14 -34.57 21.73
N LEU A 91 -12.14 -35.17 20.53
CA LEU A 91 -13.34 -35.37 19.70
C LEU A 91 -14.41 -36.11 20.52
N LYS A 92 -15.52 -35.42 20.82
CA LYS A 92 -16.78 -36.08 21.17
C LYS A 92 -17.59 -36.29 19.89
N GLU A 93 -17.82 -37.55 19.58
CA GLU A 93 -18.80 -38.01 18.60
C GLU A 93 -20.20 -37.50 18.95
N SER A 94 -20.87 -36.83 18.00
CA SER A 94 -22.29 -37.07 17.76
C SER A 94 -22.77 -36.45 16.44
N LEU A 95 -23.37 -37.31 15.62
CA LEU A 95 -24.41 -37.06 14.61
C LEU A 95 -23.97 -36.49 13.25
N ILE A 96 -23.49 -37.41 12.41
CA ILE A 96 -23.59 -37.35 10.96
C ILE A 96 -25.08 -37.40 10.58
N VAL A 97 -25.62 -36.31 10.03
CA VAL A 97 -26.82 -36.35 9.20
C VAL A 97 -26.40 -35.99 7.78
N ASN A 98 -26.46 -36.99 6.91
CA ASN A 98 -26.30 -36.82 5.47
C ASN A 98 -27.46 -35.96 4.92
N SER A 99 -27.15 -34.83 4.29
CA SER A 99 -27.99 -34.25 3.25
C SER A 99 -27.12 -33.53 2.22
N SER A 100 -27.03 -34.11 1.03
CA SER A 100 -26.45 -33.49 -0.16
C SER A 100 -27.15 -32.16 -0.51
N PRO A 101 -26.45 -31.19 -1.12
CA PRO A 101 -27.06 -29.92 -1.50
C PRO A 101 -28.07 -30.11 -2.65
N PRO A 102 -29.20 -29.39 -2.68
CA PRO A 102 -30.12 -29.42 -3.79
C PRO A 102 -29.60 -28.60 -4.99
N PRO A 103 -30.00 -28.92 -6.22
CA PRO A 103 -29.57 -28.21 -7.42
C PRO A 103 -30.19 -26.81 -7.51
N LEU A 104 -29.36 -25.84 -7.95
CA LEU A 104 -29.75 -24.47 -8.27
C LEU A 104 -30.85 -24.46 -9.35
N SER A 105 -31.96 -23.78 -9.05
CA SER A 105 -33.01 -23.46 -10.03
C SER A 105 -32.84 -22.03 -10.55
N PRO A 106 -33.11 -21.77 -11.84
CA PRO A 106 -32.97 -20.43 -12.43
C PRO A 106 -34.09 -19.49 -11.95
N PRO A 107 -33.85 -18.16 -11.90
CA PRO A 107 -34.84 -17.22 -11.39
C PRO A 107 -36.02 -17.07 -12.36
N ALA A 108 -37.23 -17.07 -11.78
CA ALA A 108 -38.50 -16.86 -12.45
C ALA A 108 -38.76 -15.36 -12.65
N ALA A 109 -39.38 -15.02 -13.78
CA ALA A 109 -39.87 -13.70 -14.12
C ALA A 109 -41.01 -13.23 -13.19
N ALA A 110 -40.95 -11.99 -12.74
CA ALA A 110 -42.08 -11.20 -12.21
C ALA A 110 -42.13 -9.91 -13.06
N VAL A 111 -43.07 -9.78 -13.99
CA VAL A 111 -44.42 -9.19 -13.86
C VAL A 111 -44.39 -7.80 -13.21
N ASP A 112 -44.49 -6.84 -14.12
CA ASP A 112 -44.69 -5.40 -14.02
C ASP A 112 -46.11 -5.05 -13.53
N GLU A 113 -46.23 -4.21 -12.51
CA GLU A 113 -47.32 -3.23 -12.35
C GLU A 113 -46.77 -1.99 -11.64
N GLY A 114 -46.85 -0.85 -12.31
CA GLY A 114 -46.16 0.38 -11.94
C GLY A 114 -46.89 1.29 -10.96
N ASN A 115 -46.14 2.28 -10.48
CA ASN A 115 -46.67 3.63 -10.36
C ASN A 115 -45.52 4.65 -10.45
N HIS A 116 -45.70 5.57 -11.40
CA HIS A 116 -44.80 6.65 -11.79
C HIS A 116 -44.63 7.72 -10.70
N ILE A 117 -43.40 8.16 -10.47
CA ILE A 117 -43.07 9.59 -10.29
C ILE A 117 -41.85 9.88 -11.16
N GLU A 118 -42.04 10.75 -12.15
CA GLU A 118 -41.04 11.21 -13.11
C GLU A 118 -40.02 12.14 -12.43
N ASN A 119 -38.73 11.92 -12.70
CA ASN A 119 -37.75 13.00 -12.76
C ASN A 119 -36.76 12.68 -13.87
N ASP A 120 -36.92 13.37 -15.01
CA ASP A 120 -36.16 13.20 -16.24
C ASP A 120 -34.73 13.75 -16.09
N GLY A 121 -33.78 12.86 -15.86
CA GLY A 121 -32.35 13.07 -16.06
C GLY A 121 -31.78 11.87 -16.81
N LYS A 122 -32.02 11.80 -18.13
CA LYS A 122 -31.58 10.68 -18.98
C LYS A 122 -30.05 10.62 -19.05
N PHE A 123 -29.46 9.66 -18.35
CA PHE A 123 -28.14 9.10 -18.66
C PHE A 123 -28.31 8.06 -19.78
N THR A 124 -27.51 8.16 -20.83
CA THR A 124 -27.42 7.12 -21.88
C THR A 124 -26.22 6.20 -21.61
N PRO A 125 -26.44 4.91 -21.29
CA PRO A 125 -25.37 3.92 -21.17
C PRO A 125 -25.02 3.31 -22.53
N LEU A 126 -23.76 2.88 -22.72
CA LEU A 126 -23.36 2.04 -23.86
C LEU A 126 -22.82 0.69 -23.39
N SER A 127 -23.49 -0.37 -23.86
CA SER A 127 -22.99 -1.74 -23.89
C SER A 127 -21.82 -1.89 -24.89
N PRO A 128 -20.98 -2.94 -24.79
CA PRO A 128 -19.76 -3.05 -25.58
C PRO A 128 -20.07 -3.41 -27.04
N PRO A 129 -19.43 -2.78 -28.05
CA PRO A 129 -19.53 -3.27 -29.42
C PRO A 129 -18.28 -4.06 -29.83
N ALA A 130 -18.57 -5.15 -30.54
CA ALA A 130 -17.63 -5.93 -31.33
C ALA A 130 -16.99 -5.13 -32.48
N ALA A 131 -15.80 -5.59 -32.88
CA ALA A 131 -14.99 -5.35 -34.09
C ALA A 131 -15.45 -4.31 -35.17
N VAL A 132 -14.60 -3.28 -35.33
CA VAL A 132 -14.11 -2.50 -36.52
C VAL A 132 -15.11 -1.96 -37.58
N ASP A 133 -15.09 -0.64 -37.81
CA ASP A 133 -14.86 0.00 -39.14
C ASP A 133 -14.46 1.50 -38.98
N GLU A 134 -13.65 2.02 -39.91
CA GLU A 134 -13.06 3.36 -39.94
C GLU A 134 -14.03 4.44 -40.48
N GLY A 135 -14.02 5.65 -39.89
CA GLY A 135 -14.70 6.82 -40.47
C GLY A 135 -14.75 8.03 -39.55
N ASN A 136 -14.01 9.09 -39.91
CA ASN A 136 -14.02 10.41 -39.27
C ASN A 136 -15.41 11.08 -39.30
N HIS A 137 -15.87 11.59 -38.15
CA HIS A 137 -16.57 12.89 -38.00
C HIS A 137 -16.66 13.28 -36.51
N VAL A 138 -16.45 14.56 -36.21
CA VAL A 138 -16.33 15.14 -34.86
C VAL A 138 -17.59 15.93 -34.50
N GLU A 139 -18.26 15.54 -33.40
CA GLU A 139 -19.08 16.42 -32.56
C GLU A 139 -18.83 16.09 -31.07
N ASN A 140 -18.87 17.12 -30.23
CA ASN A 140 -18.22 17.20 -28.92
C ASN A 140 -19.28 17.27 -27.79
N ASN A 141 -19.43 16.20 -27.01
CA ASN A 141 -20.22 16.12 -25.77
C ASN A 141 -19.47 15.22 -24.76
N GLY A 142 -19.01 15.78 -23.64
CA GLY A 142 -18.71 15.07 -22.37
C GLY A 142 -17.82 13.81 -22.43
N LYS A 143 -16.67 13.82 -23.12
CA LYS A 143 -15.82 12.62 -23.20
C LYS A 143 -15.00 12.35 -21.93
N PHE A 144 -15.37 11.26 -21.26
CA PHE A 144 -14.47 10.40 -20.48
C PHE A 144 -13.23 10.02 -21.29
N ILE A 145 -12.05 10.11 -20.68
CA ILE A 145 -10.77 9.82 -21.33
C ILE A 145 -10.56 8.30 -21.32
N VAL A 146 -10.85 7.65 -22.45
CA VAL A 146 -10.35 6.29 -22.72
C VAL A 146 -8.86 6.41 -23.03
N LEU A 147 -8.02 5.73 -22.24
CA LEU A 147 -6.57 5.73 -22.41
C LEU A 147 -6.18 5.34 -23.84
N PRO A 148 -5.29 6.09 -24.52
CA PRO A 148 -4.84 5.71 -25.85
C PRO A 148 -4.05 4.40 -25.78
N LYS A 149 -4.48 3.37 -26.53
CA LYS A 149 -3.66 2.17 -26.76
C LYS A 149 -2.40 2.57 -27.55
N PRO A 150 -1.20 2.13 -27.14
CA PRO A 150 0.04 2.51 -27.82
C PRO A 150 0.02 2.20 -29.32
N THR A 151 0.11 3.22 -30.14
CA THR A 151 0.30 3.10 -31.59
C THR A 151 1.80 2.90 -31.88
N GLY A 152 2.30 1.67 -31.71
CA GLY A 152 3.72 1.39 -31.94
C GLY A 152 4.21 0.01 -31.51
N VAL A 153 3.33 -0.98 -31.48
CA VAL A 153 3.63 -2.31 -30.95
C VAL A 153 4.58 -3.07 -31.90
N ARG A 154 5.87 -3.19 -31.53
CA ARG A 154 6.90 -3.91 -32.29
C ARG A 154 7.18 -5.26 -31.67
N ASP A 155 7.38 -6.28 -32.51
CA ASP A 155 7.85 -7.60 -32.08
C ASP A 155 9.21 -7.49 -31.38
N TYR A 156 9.49 -8.41 -30.44
CA TYR A 156 10.77 -8.44 -29.73
C TYR A 156 11.93 -8.74 -30.69
N SER A 157 12.93 -7.86 -30.69
CA SER A 157 14.19 -7.99 -31.45
C SER A 157 15.44 -7.84 -30.57
N GLY A 158 15.26 -7.83 -29.24
CA GLY A 158 16.33 -7.69 -28.26
C GLY A 158 17.21 -8.93 -28.12
N PRO A 159 18.15 -8.92 -27.15
CA PRO A 159 19.14 -9.97 -26.98
C PRO A 159 18.51 -11.29 -26.51
N SER A 160 18.78 -12.39 -27.21
CA SER A 160 18.41 -13.74 -26.74
C SER A 160 19.23 -14.23 -25.54
N LYS A 161 20.31 -13.53 -25.17
CA LYS A 161 21.21 -13.85 -24.06
C LYS A 161 21.71 -12.60 -23.36
N VAL A 162 21.63 -12.57 -22.04
CA VAL A 162 22.15 -11.50 -21.17
C VAL A 162 22.88 -12.08 -19.96
N ASP A 163 23.57 -11.25 -19.18
CA ASP A 163 24.17 -11.70 -17.92
C ASP A 163 23.12 -11.72 -16.80
N VAL A 164 22.32 -10.66 -16.70
CA VAL A 164 21.23 -10.56 -15.72
C VAL A 164 19.92 -10.20 -16.40
N LEU A 165 18.85 -10.92 -16.06
CA LEU A 165 17.49 -10.59 -16.42
C LEU A 165 16.76 -10.02 -15.21
N VAL A 166 16.12 -8.87 -15.33
CA VAL A 166 15.25 -8.30 -14.29
C VAL A 166 13.80 -8.38 -14.78
N ILE A 167 12.90 -8.83 -13.92
CA ILE A 167 11.48 -9.01 -14.26
C ILE A 167 10.65 -8.00 -13.46
N GLY A 168 10.14 -6.99 -14.15
CA GLY A 168 9.44 -5.83 -13.59
C GLY A 168 10.34 -4.59 -13.51
N ALA A 169 9.80 -3.47 -13.96
CA ALA A 169 10.37 -2.11 -13.93
C ALA A 169 9.60 -1.20 -12.95
N GLY A 170 9.12 -1.76 -11.84
CA GLY A 170 8.81 -0.98 -10.63
C GLY A 170 10.08 -0.58 -9.87
N TRP A 171 9.94 0.14 -8.76
CA TRP A 171 11.08 0.65 -7.97
C TRP A 171 12.14 -0.39 -7.63
N ALA A 172 11.75 -1.63 -7.26
CA ALA A 172 12.70 -2.71 -7.00
C ALA A 172 13.51 -3.13 -8.23
N GLY A 173 12.87 -3.17 -9.41
CA GLY A 173 13.55 -3.49 -10.67
C GLY A 173 14.47 -2.38 -11.13
N ILE A 174 14.01 -1.13 -11.01
CA ILE A 174 14.80 0.07 -11.34
C ILE A 174 16.05 0.14 -10.47
N ALA A 175 15.89 0.00 -9.14
CA ALA A 175 17.00 -0.04 -8.18
C ALA A 175 18.00 -1.17 -8.49
N ALA A 176 17.49 -2.37 -8.84
CA ALA A 176 18.35 -3.48 -9.19
C ALA A 176 19.21 -3.20 -10.43
N VAL A 177 18.64 -2.58 -11.47
CA VAL A 177 19.37 -2.25 -12.70
C VAL A 177 20.42 -1.17 -12.45
N GLN A 178 20.06 -0.15 -11.67
CA GLN A 178 20.97 0.92 -11.26
C GLN A 178 22.16 0.36 -10.47
N GLU A 179 21.91 -0.43 -9.43
CA GLU A 179 22.98 -1.04 -8.63
C GLU A 179 23.85 -2.00 -9.47
N LEU A 180 23.24 -2.83 -10.34
CA LEU A 180 24.01 -3.70 -11.25
C LEU A 180 24.94 -2.89 -12.16
N HIS A 181 24.46 -1.77 -12.70
CA HIS A 181 25.25 -0.89 -13.54
C HIS A 181 26.43 -0.27 -12.78
N GLU A 182 26.22 0.20 -11.56
CA GLU A 182 27.28 0.73 -10.68
C GLU A 182 28.33 -0.32 -10.32
N LYS A 183 27.93 -1.59 -10.20
CA LYS A 183 28.85 -2.72 -10.03
C LYS A 183 29.52 -3.18 -11.33
N GLY A 184 29.34 -2.45 -12.44
CA GLY A 184 29.95 -2.75 -13.74
C GLY A 184 29.27 -3.89 -14.51
N ILE A 185 28.08 -4.33 -14.10
CA ILE A 185 27.30 -5.36 -14.80
C ILE A 185 26.32 -4.65 -15.75
N SER A 186 26.75 -4.45 -17.00
CA SER A 186 25.99 -3.67 -17.99
C SER A 186 25.09 -4.48 -18.91
N ASN A 187 25.39 -5.76 -19.14
CA ASN A 187 24.62 -6.67 -19.99
C ASN A 187 23.37 -7.19 -19.26
N VAL A 188 22.40 -6.30 -19.13
CA VAL A 188 21.15 -6.49 -18.39
C VAL A 188 19.97 -6.27 -19.34
N LEU A 189 18.92 -7.06 -19.19
CA LEU A 189 17.61 -6.84 -19.81
C LEU A 189 16.55 -6.79 -18.72
N VAL A 190 15.63 -5.85 -18.83
CA VAL A 190 14.44 -5.75 -17.98
C VAL A 190 13.21 -6.10 -18.82
N LEU A 191 12.38 -7.00 -18.34
CA LEU A 191 11.08 -7.30 -18.93
C LEU A 191 9.99 -6.66 -18.08
N GLU A 192 9.30 -5.65 -18.61
CA GLU A 192 8.16 -5.00 -17.96
C GLU A 192 6.87 -5.44 -18.65
N ALA A 193 5.89 -5.89 -17.86
CA ALA A 193 4.64 -6.41 -18.39
C ALA A 193 3.75 -5.29 -18.95
N GLU A 194 3.75 -4.13 -18.29
CA GLU A 194 3.00 -2.94 -18.68
C GLU A 194 3.64 -2.19 -19.85
N ASP A 195 2.89 -1.22 -20.40
CA ASP A 195 3.38 -0.26 -21.38
C ASP A 195 4.00 1.01 -20.77
N TYR A 196 4.18 1.02 -19.44
CA TYR A 196 4.80 2.08 -18.66
C TYR A 196 5.78 1.53 -17.62
N ILE A 197 6.69 2.39 -17.13
CA ILE A 197 7.66 2.10 -16.08
C ILE A 197 7.17 2.70 -14.76
N GLY A 198 7.40 2.03 -13.63
CA GLY A 198 7.05 2.52 -12.28
C GLY A 198 6.18 1.54 -11.47
N GLY A 199 5.51 0.59 -12.14
CA GLY A 199 4.66 -0.40 -11.49
C GLY A 199 3.54 0.25 -10.68
N ARG A 200 3.46 -0.06 -9.39
CA ARG A 200 2.45 0.52 -8.47
C ARG A 200 2.65 2.01 -8.13
N SER A 201 3.68 2.65 -8.69
CA SER A 201 3.80 4.12 -8.75
C SER A 201 3.33 4.60 -10.12
N LYS A 202 2.06 4.98 -10.23
CA LYS A 202 1.38 5.30 -11.51
C LYS A 202 0.78 6.71 -11.45
N SER A 203 1.40 7.64 -12.16
CA SER A 203 0.97 9.03 -12.37
C SER A 203 0.27 9.17 -13.71
N PHE A 204 -0.97 9.66 -13.69
CA PHE A 204 -1.69 10.13 -14.88
C PHE A 204 -1.55 11.65 -15.01
N ASN A 205 -1.05 12.14 -16.13
CA ASN A 205 -0.80 13.57 -16.35
C ASN A 205 -2.02 14.24 -17.01
N LEU A 206 -2.71 15.14 -16.29
CA LEU A 206 -3.93 15.79 -16.79
C LEU A 206 -3.70 16.64 -18.05
N GLY A 207 -2.50 17.19 -18.24
CA GLY A 207 -2.20 18.10 -19.34
C GLY A 207 -2.15 17.42 -20.71
N ASP A 208 -1.53 16.25 -20.82
CA ASP A 208 -1.32 15.54 -22.08
C ASP A 208 -1.89 14.11 -22.10
N GLY A 209 -2.45 13.64 -20.97
CA GLY A 209 -3.02 12.29 -20.83
C GLY A 209 -2.00 11.17 -20.76
N SER A 210 -0.70 11.49 -20.64
CA SER A 210 0.36 10.49 -20.56
C SER A 210 0.41 9.80 -19.19
N ILE A 211 0.90 8.57 -19.16
CA ILE A 211 1.20 7.83 -17.92
C ILE A 211 2.71 7.83 -17.70
N ASN A 212 3.15 8.14 -16.48
CA ASN A 212 4.55 8.07 -16.04
C ASN A 212 5.53 8.66 -17.05
N ARG A 213 5.19 9.81 -17.65
CA ARG A 213 6.12 10.53 -18.51
C ARG A 213 7.23 11.16 -17.67
N SER A 214 8.44 11.24 -18.22
CA SER A 214 9.57 11.86 -17.51
C SER A 214 9.28 13.32 -17.15
N PRO A 215 9.53 13.78 -15.90
CA PRO A 215 9.35 15.16 -15.47
C PRO A 215 10.10 16.19 -16.34
N PHE A 216 11.22 15.79 -16.94
CA PHE A 216 12.00 16.67 -17.81
C PHE A 216 11.35 16.94 -19.18
N GLU A 217 10.32 16.18 -19.53
CA GLU A 217 9.52 16.37 -20.75
C GLU A 217 8.14 17.00 -20.48
N LEU A 218 7.78 17.12 -19.21
CA LEU A 218 6.50 17.68 -18.78
C LEU A 218 6.64 19.20 -18.62
N SER A 219 5.53 19.91 -18.81
CA SER A 219 5.48 21.32 -18.49
C SER A 219 5.56 21.53 -16.97
N ASP A 220 6.10 22.67 -16.54
CA ASP A 220 6.18 23.00 -15.11
C ASP A 220 4.79 23.13 -14.47
N ASP A 221 3.75 23.40 -15.27
CA ASP A 221 2.37 23.46 -14.83
C ASP A 221 1.60 22.14 -14.93
N ASN A 222 2.27 21.03 -15.27
CA ASN A 222 1.66 19.70 -15.32
C ASN A 222 1.04 19.32 -13.96
N ILE A 223 -0.09 18.62 -13.99
CA ILE A 223 -0.79 18.17 -12.79
C ILE A 223 -0.91 16.65 -12.84
N PRO A 224 -0.05 15.93 -12.09
CA PRO A 224 -0.12 14.49 -12.00
C PRO A 224 -1.23 14.06 -11.03
N LEU A 225 -1.89 12.97 -11.38
CA LEU A 225 -2.76 12.21 -10.49
C LEU A 225 -2.06 10.88 -10.20
N ASP A 226 -1.49 10.73 -9.00
CA ASP A 226 -0.92 9.45 -8.57
C ASP A 226 -2.03 8.48 -8.16
N ILE A 227 -2.29 7.52 -9.05
CA ILE A 227 -3.28 6.46 -8.89
C ILE A 227 -2.82 5.41 -7.87
N GLY A 228 -1.49 5.27 -7.71
CA GLY A 228 -0.86 4.34 -6.77
C GLY A 228 -0.16 5.07 -5.62
N SER A 229 1.09 4.69 -5.35
CA SER A 229 1.90 5.34 -4.31
C SER A 229 2.12 6.83 -4.60
N GLU A 230 2.01 7.67 -3.57
CA GLU A 230 2.16 9.14 -3.70
C GLU A 230 2.98 9.80 -2.59
N TRP A 231 3.49 8.99 -1.65
CA TRP A 231 4.27 9.46 -0.51
C TRP A 231 5.68 8.89 -0.54
N LEU A 232 6.67 9.74 -0.26
CA LEU A 232 8.07 9.40 -0.15
C LEU A 232 8.52 9.61 1.29
N TYR A 233 9.03 8.57 1.95
CA TYR A 233 9.55 8.68 3.32
C TYR A 233 10.80 9.55 3.36
N ASP A 234 10.97 10.30 4.45
CA ASP A 234 12.06 11.24 4.68
C ASP A 234 13.38 10.60 5.14
N SER A 235 13.50 9.28 5.02
CA SER A 235 14.77 8.60 5.20
C SER A 235 14.96 7.38 4.29
N GLY A 236 16.22 6.95 4.15
CA GLY A 236 16.64 5.78 3.38
C GLY A 236 17.29 6.10 2.03
N ASP A 237 18.01 5.12 1.49
CA ASP A 237 18.84 5.26 0.28
C ASP A 237 18.12 5.86 -0.93
N ILE A 238 16.83 5.60 -1.09
CA ILE A 238 16.04 6.17 -2.21
C ILE A 238 15.92 7.68 -2.11
N LEU A 239 15.78 8.21 -0.89
CA LEU A 239 15.65 9.63 -0.66
C LEU A 239 16.93 10.35 -1.05
N ASP A 240 18.04 9.87 -0.49
CA ASP A 240 19.38 10.40 -0.72
C ASP A 240 19.70 10.37 -2.22
N PHE A 241 19.41 9.24 -2.89
CA PHE A 241 19.57 9.12 -4.33
C PHE A 241 18.74 10.16 -5.10
N LEU A 242 17.46 10.32 -4.76
CA LEU A 242 16.60 11.28 -5.46
C LEU A 242 17.04 12.73 -5.25
N TRP A 243 17.50 13.08 -4.05
CA TRP A 243 18.01 14.42 -3.71
C TRP A 243 19.36 14.71 -4.34
N ASP A 244 20.32 13.80 -4.18
CA ASP A 244 21.73 14.05 -4.49
C ASP A 244 22.09 13.71 -5.93
N GLU A 245 21.35 12.80 -6.58
CA GLU A 245 21.75 12.25 -7.89
C GLU A 245 20.81 12.58 -9.05
N THR A 246 19.56 13.02 -8.80
CA THR A 246 18.57 13.12 -9.89
C THR A 246 17.99 14.51 -10.16
N GLU A 247 18.21 15.48 -9.26
CA GLU A 247 17.53 16.80 -9.25
C GLU A 247 15.99 16.73 -9.31
N LEU A 248 15.37 15.53 -9.26
CA LEU A 248 13.94 15.35 -9.51
C LEU A 248 13.08 16.02 -8.44
N LEU A 249 13.58 16.02 -7.20
CA LEU A 249 12.89 16.62 -6.08
C LEU A 249 12.96 18.16 -6.08
N SER A 250 13.81 18.77 -6.92
CA SER A 250 13.77 20.21 -7.14
C SER A 250 12.52 20.69 -7.91
N ARG A 251 11.82 19.76 -8.58
CA ARG A 251 10.59 20.05 -9.33
C ARG A 251 9.31 19.93 -8.48
N VAL A 252 9.44 19.47 -7.25
CA VAL A 252 8.33 19.26 -6.32
C VAL A 252 8.63 20.09 -5.08
N ASP A 253 7.73 20.97 -4.69
CA ASP A 253 7.89 21.72 -3.44
C ASP A 253 7.58 20.78 -2.27
N LEU A 254 8.56 20.41 -1.44
CA LEU A 254 8.40 19.46 -0.34
C LEU A 254 8.31 20.12 1.04
N ASP A 255 8.09 21.45 1.11
CA ASP A 255 8.16 22.27 2.34
C ASP A 255 7.03 22.04 3.39
N ASP A 256 6.33 20.89 3.39
CA ASP A 256 5.20 20.65 4.31
C ASP A 256 5.42 19.51 5.31
N GLU A 257 5.03 19.77 6.56
CA GLU A 257 4.77 18.76 7.59
C GLU A 257 3.39 18.11 7.35
N THR A 258 3.30 16.80 7.62
CA THR A 258 2.14 15.95 7.35
C THR A 258 1.26 15.65 8.56
N ASP A 259 1.39 16.41 9.65
CA ASP A 259 0.61 16.17 10.86
C ASP A 259 -0.76 16.86 10.78
N TYR A 260 -1.75 16.17 10.19
CA TYR A 260 -3.13 16.65 10.11
C TYR A 260 -4.07 15.70 10.86
N TRP A 261 -4.76 16.25 11.86
CA TRP A 261 -5.85 15.54 12.53
C TRP A 261 -7.11 15.55 11.65
N PRO A 262 -7.72 14.39 11.37
CA PRO A 262 -8.90 14.32 10.53
C PRO A 262 -10.09 15.02 11.18
N GLN A 263 -10.82 15.82 10.41
CA GLN A 263 -12.07 16.41 10.85
C GLN A 263 -13.19 15.36 10.83
N LEU A 264 -13.98 15.24 11.90
CA LEU A 264 -15.07 14.28 11.93
C LEU A 264 -16.41 14.95 11.62
N TYR A 265 -17.16 14.33 10.71
CA TYR A 265 -18.54 14.65 10.42
C TYR A 265 -19.42 13.49 10.84
N ARG A 266 -20.56 13.78 11.43
CA ARG A 266 -21.57 12.77 11.78
C ARG A 266 -22.82 13.01 10.98
N GLN A 267 -23.27 11.97 10.27
CA GLN A 267 -24.60 11.93 9.68
C GLN A 267 -25.56 11.24 10.66
N THR A 268 -26.70 11.88 10.90
CA THR A 268 -27.77 11.31 11.71
C THR A 268 -28.76 10.53 10.82
N PRO A 269 -29.57 9.61 11.38
CA PRO A 269 -30.52 8.80 10.60
C PRO A 269 -31.56 9.60 9.78
N ASP A 270 -31.75 10.88 10.07
CA ASP A 270 -32.63 11.76 9.28
C ASP A 270 -31.94 12.34 8.01
N GLY A 271 -30.67 11.97 7.78
CA GLY A 271 -29.85 12.43 6.66
C GLY A 271 -29.07 13.73 6.92
N THR A 272 -29.26 14.36 8.10
CA THR A 272 -28.53 15.58 8.45
C THR A 272 -27.09 15.25 8.84
N THR A 273 -26.13 15.87 8.16
CA THR A 273 -24.70 15.78 8.47
C THR A 273 -24.19 17.06 9.12
N LYS A 274 -23.38 16.94 10.17
CA LYS A 274 -22.74 18.07 10.87
C LYS A 274 -21.29 17.74 11.21
N ARG A 275 -20.42 18.76 11.16
CA ARG A 275 -19.08 18.68 11.74
C ARG A 275 -19.21 18.51 13.25
N MET A 276 -18.45 17.57 13.80
CA MET A 276 -18.32 17.39 15.24
C MET A 276 -17.52 18.54 15.84
N SER A 277 -17.82 18.87 17.10
CA SER A 277 -16.98 19.79 17.86
C SER A 277 -15.73 19.09 18.38
N ASP A 278 -14.65 19.84 18.58
CA ASP A 278 -13.41 19.29 19.11
C ASP A 278 -13.61 18.62 20.48
N ASP A 279 -14.58 19.08 21.29
CA ASP A 279 -14.97 18.46 22.56
C ASP A 279 -15.60 17.07 22.36
N GLU A 280 -16.48 16.91 21.35
CA GLU A 280 -17.09 15.62 21.02
C GLU A 280 -16.06 14.63 20.44
N GLU A 281 -15.15 15.10 19.60
CA GLU A 281 -14.06 14.27 19.06
C GLU A 281 -13.11 13.80 20.17
N ASN A 282 -12.73 14.69 21.08
CA ASN A 282 -11.90 14.35 22.23
C ASN A 282 -12.62 13.39 23.18
N GLU A 283 -13.92 13.56 23.42
CA GLU A 283 -14.72 12.61 24.20
C GLU A 283 -14.59 11.21 23.61
N LEU A 284 -14.93 11.02 22.33
CA LEU A 284 -14.86 9.73 21.64
C LEU A 284 -13.46 9.11 21.70
N TYR A 285 -12.42 9.91 21.51
CA TYR A 285 -11.04 9.42 21.62
C TYR A 285 -10.73 8.87 23.03
N TYR A 286 -11.00 9.65 24.08
CA TYR A 286 -10.63 9.28 25.45
C TYR A 286 -11.59 8.29 26.13
N THR A 287 -12.82 8.17 25.66
CA THR A 287 -13.80 7.24 26.27
C THR A 287 -13.95 5.96 25.47
N ILE A 288 -13.81 6.02 24.15
CA ILE A 288 -14.03 4.86 23.28
C ILE A 288 -12.70 4.29 22.79
N TRP A 289 -11.90 5.09 22.08
CA TRP A 289 -10.66 4.58 21.50
C TRP A 289 -9.68 4.11 22.58
N THR A 290 -9.36 4.94 23.58
CA THR A 290 -8.39 4.54 24.61
C THR A 290 -8.89 3.39 25.47
N GLU A 291 -10.20 3.28 25.73
CA GLU A 291 -10.74 2.14 26.49
C GLU A 291 -10.70 0.84 25.65
N PHE A 292 -10.99 0.92 24.35
CA PHE A 292 -10.82 -0.21 23.43
C PHE A 292 -9.35 -0.62 23.33
N ASP A 293 -8.44 0.36 23.24
CA ASP A 293 -7.01 0.14 23.16
C ASP A 293 -6.49 -0.58 24.42
N ASP A 294 -6.81 -0.09 25.60
CA ASP A 294 -6.48 -0.75 26.87
C ASP A 294 -7.09 -2.17 26.93
N PHE A 295 -8.36 -2.32 26.54
CA PHE A 295 -9.05 -3.61 26.54
C PHE A 295 -8.36 -4.63 25.64
N ARG A 296 -8.05 -4.29 24.39
CA ARG A 296 -7.39 -5.19 23.45
C ARG A 296 -5.94 -5.48 23.87
N TYR A 297 -5.28 -4.56 24.56
CA TYR A 297 -3.95 -4.81 25.13
C TYR A 297 -3.99 -5.85 26.26
N ASP A 298 -5.03 -5.87 27.09
CA ASP A 298 -5.21 -6.83 28.19
C ASP A 298 -5.61 -8.25 27.72
N LEU A 299 -6.14 -8.38 26.51
CA LEU A 299 -6.44 -9.70 25.92
C LEU A 299 -5.15 -10.51 25.68
N GLY A 300 -5.26 -11.84 25.64
CA GLY A 300 -4.13 -12.71 25.31
C GLY A 300 -3.78 -12.73 23.82
N TYR A 301 -2.52 -13.00 23.45
CA TYR A 301 -2.05 -13.09 22.05
C TYR A 301 -2.68 -14.23 21.21
N SER A 302 -3.76 -14.86 21.65
CA SER A 302 -4.56 -15.78 20.84
C SER A 302 -5.71 -15.09 20.10
N TYR A 303 -6.07 -13.86 20.48
CA TYR A 303 -7.19 -13.13 19.92
C TYR A 303 -6.76 -12.29 18.71
N SER A 304 -7.60 -12.28 17.67
CA SER A 304 -7.49 -11.32 16.56
C SER A 304 -7.98 -9.93 16.99
N LEU A 305 -7.78 -8.92 16.14
CA LEU A 305 -8.37 -7.60 16.34
C LEU A 305 -9.90 -7.65 16.23
N GLN A 306 -10.45 -8.47 15.33
CA GLN A 306 -11.89 -8.75 15.25
C GLN A 306 -12.42 -9.35 16.57
N ASP A 307 -11.73 -10.35 17.13
CA ASP A 307 -12.16 -10.96 18.40
C ASP A 307 -12.18 -9.93 19.55
N ALA A 308 -11.24 -8.98 19.52
CA ALA A 308 -11.17 -7.90 20.50
C ALA A 308 -12.33 -6.91 20.31
N TYR A 309 -12.60 -6.52 19.07
CA TYR A 309 -13.73 -5.67 18.69
C TYR A 309 -15.06 -6.28 19.16
N ASP A 310 -15.36 -7.52 18.75
CA ASP A 310 -16.63 -8.20 19.06
C ASP A 310 -16.87 -8.27 20.58
N GLN A 311 -15.82 -8.56 21.35
CA GLN A 311 -15.91 -8.63 22.81
C GLN A 311 -16.06 -7.26 23.46
N PHE A 312 -15.38 -6.24 22.93
CA PHE A 312 -15.47 -4.88 23.46
C PHE A 312 -16.86 -4.30 23.21
N VAL A 313 -17.33 -4.33 21.96
CA VAL A 313 -18.66 -3.82 21.59
C VAL A 313 -19.74 -4.50 22.41
N SER A 314 -19.74 -5.83 22.46
CA SER A 314 -20.78 -6.58 23.21
C SER A 314 -20.76 -6.38 24.73
N SER A 315 -19.68 -5.86 25.31
CA SER A 315 -19.54 -5.70 26.76
C SER A 315 -19.50 -4.26 27.26
N LYS A 316 -19.15 -3.29 26.40
CA LYS A 316 -18.88 -1.89 26.78
C LYS A 316 -19.68 -0.86 26.01
N ILE A 317 -20.06 -1.16 24.77
CA ILE A 317 -20.72 -0.18 23.90
C ILE A 317 -22.24 -0.32 24.00
N GLU A 318 -22.91 0.77 24.35
CA GLU A 318 -24.37 0.88 24.42
C GLU A 318 -24.95 1.89 23.42
N ASP A 319 -24.16 2.88 23.00
CA ASP A 319 -24.56 3.94 22.05
C ASP A 319 -24.04 3.60 20.65
N GLU A 320 -24.94 3.63 19.65
CA GLU A 320 -24.61 3.42 18.23
C GLU A 320 -23.53 4.38 17.73
N ARG A 321 -23.48 5.62 18.26
CA ARG A 321 -22.44 6.61 17.92
C ARG A 321 -21.05 6.10 18.24
N ASP A 322 -20.91 5.43 19.38
CA ASP A 322 -19.62 5.00 19.90
C ASP A 322 -19.10 3.79 19.11
N GLU A 323 -20.01 2.89 18.70
CA GLU A 323 -19.70 1.80 17.76
C GLU A 323 -19.30 2.35 16.38
N GLN A 324 -20.09 3.28 15.83
CA GLN A 324 -19.79 3.95 14.54
C GLN A 324 -18.41 4.62 14.55
N TYR A 325 -18.06 5.30 15.64
CA TYR A 325 -16.72 5.89 15.79
C TYR A 325 -15.63 4.83 15.79
N LEU A 326 -15.82 3.74 16.56
CA LEU A 326 -14.84 2.66 16.62
C LEU A 326 -14.64 2.01 15.24
N ASN A 327 -15.73 1.79 14.50
CA ASN A 327 -15.68 1.23 13.15
C ASN A 327 -14.99 2.16 12.17
N LEU A 328 -15.21 3.47 12.25
CA LEU A 328 -14.47 4.44 11.44
C LEU A 328 -12.95 4.39 11.73
N VAL A 329 -12.55 4.24 12.99
CA VAL A 329 -11.12 4.14 13.36
C VAL A 329 -10.52 2.82 12.89
N LEU A 330 -11.26 1.72 12.98
CA LEU A 330 -10.84 0.41 12.49
C LEU A 330 -10.80 0.33 10.96
N ASP A 331 -11.70 1.03 10.27
CA ASP A 331 -11.68 1.15 8.81
C ASP A 331 -10.44 1.89 8.32
N ALA A 332 -9.97 2.91 9.06
CA ALA A 332 -8.69 3.56 8.75
C ALA A 332 -7.51 2.57 8.78
N LEU A 333 -7.53 1.57 9.69
CA LEU A 333 -6.56 0.47 9.67
C LEU A 333 -6.76 -0.43 8.44
N SER A 334 -8.01 -0.75 8.08
CA SER A 334 -8.33 -1.55 6.89
C SER A 334 -7.86 -0.89 5.60
N ILE A 335 -8.02 0.43 5.48
CA ILE A 335 -7.47 1.25 4.39
C ILE A 335 -5.95 1.17 4.41
N GLU A 336 -5.33 1.49 5.55
CA GLU A 336 -3.87 1.56 5.68
C GLU A 336 -3.19 0.25 5.27
N TYR A 337 -3.72 -0.91 5.67
CA TYR A 337 -3.17 -2.23 5.31
C TYR A 337 -3.78 -2.87 4.05
N GLY A 338 -4.86 -2.29 3.53
CA GLY A 338 -5.69 -2.87 2.47
C GLY A 338 -6.29 -4.22 2.85
N ALA A 339 -6.63 -4.45 4.12
CA ALA A 339 -7.11 -5.76 4.58
C ALA A 339 -8.00 -5.62 5.83
N GLU A 340 -8.96 -6.54 5.97
CA GLU A 340 -9.87 -6.56 7.11
C GLU A 340 -9.18 -6.81 8.45
N ILE A 341 -9.81 -6.34 9.52
CA ILE A 341 -9.24 -6.41 10.88
C ILE A 341 -9.09 -7.84 11.40
N ASP A 342 -9.82 -8.81 10.86
CA ASP A 342 -9.69 -10.23 11.21
C ASP A 342 -8.36 -10.86 10.75
N HIS A 343 -7.65 -10.20 9.82
CA HIS A 343 -6.30 -10.57 9.40
C HIS A 343 -5.23 -10.19 10.42
N PHE A 344 -5.57 -9.42 11.45
CA PHE A 344 -4.61 -8.85 12.39
C PHE A 344 -4.72 -9.41 13.80
N GLY A 345 -3.60 -9.39 14.52
CA GLY A 345 -3.59 -9.63 15.96
C GLY A 345 -4.21 -8.46 16.72
N LYS A 346 -4.69 -8.71 17.94
CA LYS A 346 -5.27 -7.70 18.84
C LYS A 346 -4.39 -6.45 19.03
N ASP A 347 -3.08 -6.59 18.89
CA ASP A 347 -2.03 -5.60 19.17
C ASP A 347 -1.63 -4.79 17.93
N LYS A 348 -2.29 -5.05 16.79
CA LYS A 348 -2.02 -4.35 15.55
C LYS A 348 -2.25 -2.85 15.71
N GLY A 349 -1.23 -2.07 15.41
CA GLY A 349 -1.32 -0.62 15.22
C GLY A 349 -1.23 -0.22 13.75
N MET A 350 -1.31 1.08 13.49
CA MET A 350 -1.03 1.67 12.17
C MET A 350 0.34 1.20 11.65
N ILE A 351 0.47 1.06 10.33
CA ILE A 351 1.74 0.71 9.69
C ILE A 351 2.81 1.68 10.20
N PHE A 352 3.98 1.14 10.58
CA PHE A 352 5.14 1.93 11.01
C PHE A 352 4.93 2.87 12.19
N SER A 353 3.93 2.64 13.04
CA SER A 353 3.81 3.34 14.35
C SER A 353 5.06 3.23 15.26
N HIS A 354 6.02 2.35 14.92
CA HIS A 354 7.30 2.19 15.60
C HIS A 354 8.49 2.84 14.88
N VAL A 355 8.30 3.38 13.66
CA VAL A 355 9.35 4.01 12.85
C VAL A 355 8.99 5.48 12.67
N HIS A 356 9.78 6.36 13.29
CA HIS A 356 9.51 7.81 13.33
C HIS A 356 10.06 8.49 12.07
N ASP A 357 9.45 8.25 10.92
CA ASP A 357 9.84 8.88 9.65
C ASP A 357 8.73 9.80 9.16
N TYR A 358 9.08 11.04 8.78
CA TYR A 358 8.16 11.94 8.08
C TYR A 358 7.97 11.47 6.63
N MET A 359 6.95 12.01 5.96
CA MET A 359 6.63 11.67 4.58
C MET A 359 6.42 12.93 3.76
N TYR A 360 6.98 12.94 2.56
CA TYR A 360 6.78 13.98 1.57
C TYR A 360 5.71 13.58 0.56
N TYR A 361 4.74 14.47 0.33
CA TYR A 361 3.72 14.29 -0.70
C TYR A 361 4.32 14.57 -2.09
N MET A 362 4.38 13.53 -2.93
CA MET A 362 5.01 13.57 -4.24
C MET A 362 4.07 14.02 -5.35
N SER A 363 2.75 13.89 -5.19
CA SER A 363 1.79 14.16 -6.28
C SER A 363 1.44 15.65 -6.41
N ARG A 364 2.44 16.49 -6.68
CA ARG A 364 2.28 17.95 -6.77
C ARG A 364 2.38 18.45 -8.20
N GLN A 365 2.08 19.73 -8.40
CA GLN A 365 2.32 20.40 -9.68
C GLN A 365 3.77 20.17 -10.16
N GLY A 366 3.94 19.85 -11.43
CA GLY A 366 5.21 19.49 -12.06
C GLY A 366 5.33 17.99 -12.30
N ALA A 367 5.46 17.19 -11.25
CA ALA A 367 5.77 15.76 -11.35
C ALA A 367 5.13 14.94 -10.21
N GLY A 368 4.65 13.74 -10.55
CA GLY A 368 4.14 12.74 -9.61
C GLY A 368 5.14 11.62 -9.39
N PHE A 369 4.84 10.69 -8.47
CA PHE A 369 5.81 9.69 -8.05
C PHE A 369 6.14 8.65 -9.13
N GLY A 370 5.16 8.29 -9.96
CA GLY A 370 5.36 7.46 -11.14
C GLY A 370 6.15 8.15 -12.25
N ASN A 371 5.99 9.47 -12.43
CA ASN A 371 6.86 10.25 -13.30
C ASN A 371 8.32 10.19 -12.82
N THR A 372 8.55 10.35 -11.52
CA THR A 372 9.88 10.23 -10.89
C THR A 372 10.49 8.86 -11.18
N ALA A 373 9.73 7.77 -11.00
CA ALA A 373 10.20 6.42 -11.32
C ALA A 373 10.65 6.28 -12.79
N ARG A 374 9.89 6.84 -13.75
CA ARG A 374 10.29 6.85 -15.17
C ARG A 374 11.61 7.57 -15.39
N ALA A 375 11.83 8.71 -14.74
CA ALA A 375 13.07 9.47 -14.91
C ALA A 375 14.28 8.78 -14.29
N VAL A 376 14.13 8.14 -13.13
CA VAL A 376 15.20 7.31 -12.54
C VAL A 376 15.59 6.16 -13.48
N ALA A 377 14.64 5.61 -14.23
CA ALA A 377 14.90 4.56 -15.21
C ALA A 377 15.47 5.07 -16.55
N GLU A 378 15.44 6.38 -16.83
CA GLU A 378 15.87 6.96 -18.12
C GLU A 378 17.29 6.56 -18.55
N PRO A 379 18.31 6.55 -17.66
CA PRO A 379 19.66 6.12 -18.03
C PRO A 379 19.75 4.67 -18.50
N TYR A 380 18.72 3.85 -18.23
CA TYR A 380 18.67 2.43 -18.52
C TYR A 380 17.52 2.06 -19.48
N ILE A 381 16.89 3.05 -20.13
CA ILE A 381 15.69 2.84 -20.93
C ILE A 381 15.91 1.88 -22.11
N ASP A 382 17.13 1.84 -22.65
CA ASP A 382 17.54 0.91 -23.71
C ASP A 382 17.61 -0.55 -23.26
N LYS A 383 17.61 -0.79 -21.94
CA LYS A 383 17.58 -2.12 -21.32
C LYS A 383 16.17 -2.58 -20.98
N ILE A 384 15.16 -1.70 -21.06
CA ILE A 384 13.79 -2.00 -20.62
C ILE A 384 12.90 -2.33 -21.82
N GLU A 385 12.43 -3.57 -21.84
CA GLU A 385 11.47 -4.04 -22.83
C GLU A 385 10.06 -4.09 -22.20
N MET A 386 9.27 -3.04 -22.42
CA MET A 386 7.87 -2.95 -22.01
C MET A 386 6.96 -3.91 -22.80
N ASN A 387 5.71 -4.11 -22.37
CA ASN A 387 4.75 -5.07 -22.95
C ASN A 387 5.29 -6.51 -23.04
N SER A 388 6.10 -6.91 -22.07
CA SER A 388 6.82 -8.19 -22.01
C SER A 388 6.49 -8.94 -20.73
N LYS A 389 5.34 -9.61 -20.74
CA LYS A 389 4.84 -10.34 -19.57
C LYS A 389 5.53 -11.69 -19.42
N LEU A 390 6.28 -11.86 -18.33
CA LEU A 390 6.90 -13.16 -18.00
C LEU A 390 5.83 -14.24 -17.82
N THR A 391 6.06 -15.43 -18.39
CA THR A 391 5.18 -16.60 -18.25
C THR A 391 5.87 -17.79 -17.60
N SER A 392 7.18 -17.96 -17.80
CA SER A 392 7.92 -19.07 -17.18
C SER A 392 9.39 -18.76 -16.91
N ILE A 393 9.95 -19.40 -15.88
CA ILE A 393 11.37 -19.38 -15.54
C ILE A 393 11.85 -20.84 -15.36
N ASP A 394 12.74 -21.29 -16.23
CA ASP A 394 13.48 -22.54 -16.09
C ASP A 394 14.90 -22.27 -15.54
N TYR A 395 15.15 -22.79 -14.34
CA TYR A 395 16.41 -22.68 -13.62
C TYR A 395 16.96 -24.05 -13.21
N ARG A 396 16.56 -25.13 -13.92
CA ARG A 396 17.13 -26.48 -13.71
C ARG A 396 18.63 -26.53 -13.97
N ASN A 397 19.13 -25.66 -14.85
CA ASN A 397 20.56 -25.54 -15.10
C ASN A 397 21.18 -24.60 -14.05
N PRO A 398 22.13 -25.05 -13.22
CA PRO A 398 22.73 -24.23 -12.18
C PRO A 398 23.55 -23.04 -12.71
N ASN A 399 23.88 -23.03 -14.01
CA ASN A 399 24.68 -21.98 -14.64
C ASN A 399 23.84 -21.05 -15.55
N ARG A 400 22.54 -21.31 -15.69
CA ARG A 400 21.69 -20.56 -16.63
C ARG A 400 20.22 -20.59 -16.23
N VAL A 401 19.59 -19.44 -16.33
CA VAL A 401 18.13 -19.26 -16.30
C VAL A 401 17.62 -19.06 -17.73
N VAL A 402 16.48 -19.67 -18.07
CA VAL A 402 15.75 -19.40 -19.31
C VAL A 402 14.38 -18.85 -18.92
N ALA A 403 14.06 -17.65 -19.37
CA ALA A 403 12.77 -17.01 -19.12
C ALA A 403 11.97 -16.96 -20.42
N GLU A 404 10.72 -17.39 -20.38
CA GLU A 404 9.77 -17.18 -21.47
C GLU A 404 8.82 -16.04 -21.11
N PHE A 405 8.50 -15.21 -22.10
CA PHE A 405 7.60 -14.09 -21.93
C PHE A 405 6.71 -13.91 -23.16
N HIS A 406 5.55 -13.31 -22.92
CA HIS A 406 4.58 -12.97 -23.94
C HIS A 406 4.71 -11.49 -24.32
N LYS A 407 4.76 -11.23 -25.63
CA LYS A 407 4.69 -9.89 -26.22
C LYS A 407 3.93 -9.96 -27.54
N ASN A 408 2.92 -9.10 -27.70
CA ASN A 408 2.16 -8.94 -28.95
C ASN A 408 1.53 -10.23 -29.51
N GLY A 409 0.97 -11.08 -28.67
CA GLY A 409 0.39 -12.36 -29.11
C GLY A 409 1.43 -13.47 -29.32
N LYS A 410 2.72 -13.22 -29.12
CA LYS A 410 3.82 -14.17 -29.37
C LYS A 410 4.61 -14.47 -28.11
N THR A 411 5.19 -15.67 -28.07
CA THR A 411 6.09 -16.09 -26.99
C THR A 411 7.54 -15.98 -27.45
N TYR A 412 8.37 -15.42 -26.58
CA TYR A 412 9.81 -15.26 -26.75
C TYR A 412 10.54 -15.89 -25.57
N ALA A 413 11.84 -16.16 -25.75
CA ALA A 413 12.68 -16.71 -24.70
C ALA A 413 14.03 -16.00 -24.63
N VAL A 414 14.48 -15.71 -23.41
CA VAL A 414 15.80 -15.10 -23.13
C VAL A 414 16.56 -15.98 -22.15
N GLN A 415 17.85 -16.14 -22.38
CA GLN A 415 18.75 -16.83 -21.45
C GLN A 415 19.54 -15.81 -20.62
N ALA A 416 19.70 -16.07 -19.34
CA ALA A 416 20.51 -15.25 -18.45
C ALA A 416 21.38 -16.10 -17.51
N ARG A 417 22.46 -15.53 -16.97
CA ARG A 417 23.23 -16.19 -15.90
C ARG A 417 22.49 -16.13 -14.57
N SER A 418 21.84 -15.00 -14.30
CA SER A 418 20.96 -14.76 -13.15
C SER A 418 19.66 -14.10 -13.58
N ALA A 419 18.59 -14.29 -12.82
CA ALA A 419 17.37 -13.52 -12.91
C ALA A 419 17.04 -12.86 -11.56
N ILE A 420 16.50 -11.64 -11.58
CA ILE A 420 15.90 -10.97 -10.43
C ILE A 420 14.40 -10.85 -10.70
N VAL A 421 13.58 -11.49 -9.88
CA VAL A 421 12.13 -11.43 -9.94
C VAL A 421 11.64 -10.33 -9.01
N THR A 422 10.98 -9.29 -9.56
CA THR A 422 10.45 -8.15 -8.80
C THR A 422 8.93 -7.97 -8.95
N VAL A 423 8.25 -8.97 -9.53
CA VAL A 423 6.78 -8.99 -9.63
C VAL A 423 6.14 -8.96 -8.25
N SER A 424 4.91 -8.43 -8.15
CA SER A 424 4.22 -8.29 -6.88
C SER A 424 3.95 -9.64 -6.19
N LEU A 425 3.77 -9.61 -4.87
CA LEU A 425 3.34 -10.78 -4.12
C LEU A 425 2.01 -11.35 -4.65
N GLY A 426 1.05 -10.50 -5.04
CA GLY A 426 -0.22 -10.93 -5.64
C GLY A 426 -0.03 -11.72 -6.95
N VAL A 427 0.92 -11.34 -7.81
CA VAL A 427 1.25 -12.11 -9.02
C VAL A 427 1.86 -13.47 -8.68
N LEU A 428 2.76 -13.51 -7.69
CA LEU A 428 3.34 -14.79 -7.21
C LEU A 428 2.28 -15.71 -6.62
N GLN A 429 1.38 -15.18 -5.79
CA GLN A 429 0.28 -15.92 -5.16
C GLN A 429 -0.76 -16.42 -6.17
N ALA A 430 -1.00 -15.67 -7.26
CA ALA A 430 -1.87 -16.09 -8.34
C ALA A 430 -1.29 -17.24 -9.19
N ASN A 431 -0.01 -17.59 -8.99
CA ASN A 431 0.66 -18.71 -9.67
C ASN A 431 0.55 -18.64 -11.20
N THR A 432 0.62 -17.43 -11.76
CA THR A 432 0.55 -17.17 -13.22
C THR A 432 1.90 -17.34 -13.91
N ILE A 433 3.00 -17.38 -13.14
CA ILE A 433 4.36 -17.61 -13.63
C ILE A 433 4.79 -19.04 -13.26
N SER A 434 5.16 -19.83 -14.26
CA SER A 434 5.64 -21.19 -14.06
C SER A 434 7.12 -21.23 -13.69
N PHE A 435 7.45 -21.70 -12.50
CA PHE A 435 8.83 -21.95 -12.08
C PHE A 435 9.21 -23.42 -12.32
N ASN A 436 10.34 -23.67 -12.99
CA ASN A 436 10.84 -25.02 -13.29
C ASN A 436 12.29 -25.21 -12.81
N PRO A 437 12.55 -26.04 -11.78
CA PRO A 437 11.58 -26.78 -10.99
C PRO A 437 10.65 -25.86 -10.19
N ILE A 438 9.58 -26.41 -9.59
CA ILE A 438 8.71 -25.64 -8.69
C ILE A 438 9.52 -25.03 -7.54
N LEU A 439 9.11 -23.86 -7.06
CA LEU A 439 9.75 -23.22 -5.90
C LEU A 439 9.74 -24.14 -4.68
N PRO A 440 10.77 -24.12 -3.82
CA PRO A 440 10.82 -24.95 -2.63
C PRO A 440 9.63 -24.70 -1.69
N ARG A 441 9.17 -25.77 -1.02
CA ARG A 441 8.03 -25.73 -0.09
C ARG A 441 8.12 -24.58 0.93
N ARG A 442 9.31 -24.35 1.52
CA ARG A 442 9.54 -23.25 2.48
C ARG A 442 9.20 -21.88 1.88
N LYS A 443 9.53 -21.65 0.60
CA LYS A 443 9.20 -20.38 -0.09
C LYS A 443 7.71 -20.28 -0.42
N LEU A 444 7.06 -21.38 -0.81
CA LEU A 444 5.61 -21.41 -1.03
C LEU A 444 4.82 -21.15 0.27
N GLU A 445 5.26 -21.74 1.39
CA GLU A 445 4.64 -21.53 2.71
C GLU A 445 4.84 -20.09 3.21
N ALA A 446 6.02 -19.51 3.01
CA ALA A 446 6.27 -18.10 3.31
C ALA A 446 5.39 -17.16 2.48
N MET A 447 5.29 -17.41 1.17
CA MET A 447 4.43 -16.65 0.26
C MET A 447 2.95 -16.72 0.67
N ALA A 448 2.46 -17.89 1.10
CA ALA A 448 1.09 -18.05 1.59
C ALA A 448 0.87 -17.41 2.98
N GLY A 449 1.93 -17.34 3.79
CA GLY A 449 1.92 -16.74 5.12
C GLY A 449 1.88 -15.21 5.13
N LEU A 450 2.14 -14.56 3.99
CA LEU A 450 1.99 -13.12 3.82
C LEU A 450 0.59 -12.78 3.29
N GLY A 451 0.10 -11.62 3.70
CA GLY A 451 -1.07 -10.97 3.13
C GLY A 451 -0.70 -10.04 1.99
N PHE A 452 -1.65 -9.83 1.08
CA PHE A 452 -1.51 -8.89 -0.01
C PHE A 452 -2.81 -8.07 -0.08
N GLY A 453 -2.73 -6.86 0.43
CA GLY A 453 -3.86 -5.97 0.61
C GLY A 453 -4.28 -5.28 -0.68
N LEU A 454 -5.48 -4.74 -0.66
CA LEU A 454 -6.05 -3.92 -1.71
C LEU A 454 -6.51 -2.59 -1.12
N LEU A 455 -6.01 -1.51 -1.70
CA LEU A 455 -6.44 -0.14 -1.48
C LEU A 455 -6.72 0.47 -2.84
N ASN A 456 -7.89 1.09 -2.98
CA ASN A 456 -8.28 1.85 -4.16
C ASN A 456 -8.61 3.30 -3.81
N LYS A 457 -8.55 4.15 -4.84
CA LYS A 457 -8.78 5.60 -4.75
C LYS A 457 -9.89 6.01 -5.70
N CYS A 458 -10.68 7.01 -5.28
CA CYS A 458 -11.51 7.81 -6.17
C CYS A 458 -10.98 9.25 -6.16
N ILE A 459 -10.36 9.67 -7.27
CA ILE A 459 -9.75 10.99 -7.43
C ILE A 459 -10.72 11.87 -8.22
N MET A 460 -11.26 12.89 -7.58
CA MET A 460 -12.21 13.84 -8.16
C MET A 460 -11.53 15.19 -8.38
N VAL A 461 -11.65 15.74 -9.58
CA VAL A 461 -10.96 16.96 -10.01
C VAL A 461 -11.94 17.95 -10.61
N TRP A 462 -11.87 19.22 -10.20
CA TRP A 462 -12.70 20.31 -10.70
C TRP A 462 -11.92 21.30 -11.57
N GLU A 463 -12.64 22.24 -12.17
CA GLU A 463 -12.00 23.33 -12.92
C GLU A 463 -11.20 24.24 -11.99
N LYS A 464 -10.11 24.80 -12.54
CA LYS A 464 -9.30 25.77 -11.80
C LYS A 464 -10.16 26.97 -11.39
N GLY A 465 -10.15 27.30 -10.10
CA GLY A 465 -10.94 28.39 -9.53
C GLY A 465 -12.33 27.98 -9.05
N THR A 466 -12.74 26.73 -9.24
CA THR A 466 -13.94 26.20 -8.57
C THR A 466 -13.73 26.19 -7.05
N SER A 467 -14.69 26.76 -6.32
CA SER A 467 -14.69 26.70 -4.86
C SER A 467 -15.13 25.30 -4.42
N ILE A 468 -14.21 24.58 -3.79
CA ILE A 468 -14.47 23.29 -3.13
C ILE A 468 -13.94 23.35 -1.69
N PRO A 469 -14.34 22.42 -0.82
CA PRO A 469 -13.72 22.26 0.49
C PRO A 469 -12.20 22.05 0.38
N ASP A 470 -11.44 22.72 1.24
CA ASP A 470 -9.97 22.67 1.30
C ASP A 470 -9.45 21.95 2.55
N GLU A 471 -10.33 21.26 3.28
CA GLU A 471 -9.97 20.43 4.42
C GLU A 471 -9.06 19.27 4.00
N LYS A 472 -7.89 19.19 4.62
CA LYS A 472 -6.83 18.24 4.24
C LYS A 472 -7.17 16.79 4.56
N TRP A 473 -7.97 16.55 5.60
CA TRP A 473 -8.45 15.21 5.92
C TRP A 473 -9.77 15.31 6.67
N PHE A 474 -10.78 14.57 6.23
CA PHE A 474 -12.09 14.56 6.86
C PHE A 474 -12.77 13.20 6.65
N ASN A 475 -13.52 12.79 7.67
CA ASN A 475 -14.18 11.49 7.72
C ASN A 475 -15.67 11.63 8.04
N LEU A 476 -16.46 10.68 7.57
CA LEU A 476 -17.89 10.58 7.83
C LEU A 476 -18.21 9.39 8.74
N LEU A 477 -18.73 9.66 9.93
CA LEU A 477 -19.49 8.68 10.70
C LEU A 477 -20.88 8.58 10.08
N THR A 478 -21.17 7.44 9.47
CA THR A 478 -22.47 7.15 8.82
C THR A 478 -23.51 6.71 9.87
N PRO A 479 -24.81 6.81 9.55
CA PRO A 479 -25.86 6.44 10.50
C PRO A 479 -26.04 4.93 10.68
N GLU A 480 -25.50 4.12 9.77
CA GLU A 480 -25.62 2.65 9.74
C GLU A 480 -24.23 2.01 9.67
N ASP A 481 -24.01 0.98 10.46
CA ASP A 481 -22.70 0.30 10.55
C ASP A 481 -22.26 -0.29 9.21
N GLU A 482 -23.20 -0.86 8.46
CA GLU A 482 -22.97 -1.48 7.15
C GLU A 482 -22.41 -0.50 6.11
N THR A 483 -22.42 0.80 6.39
CA THR A 483 -21.91 1.86 5.50
C THR A 483 -20.64 2.54 6.02
N SER A 484 -20.20 2.25 7.25
CA SER A 484 -19.12 2.99 7.94
C SER A 484 -17.72 2.82 7.30
N GLY A 485 -17.51 1.78 6.48
CA GLY A 485 -16.26 1.55 5.72
C GLY A 485 -16.34 1.84 4.21
N ILE A 486 -17.47 2.35 3.72
CA ILE A 486 -17.70 2.51 2.27
C ILE A 486 -17.54 3.99 1.90
N TRP A 487 -16.37 4.39 1.40
CA TRP A 487 -16.11 5.77 0.95
C TRP A 487 -16.44 6.84 2.00
N THR A 488 -15.95 6.66 3.22
CA THR A 488 -16.17 7.58 4.35
C THR A 488 -14.95 8.46 4.66
N THR A 489 -13.78 8.16 4.11
CA THR A 489 -12.53 8.91 4.30
C THR A 489 -12.13 9.70 3.06
N PHE A 490 -11.87 10.99 3.23
CA PHE A 490 -11.56 11.92 2.16
C PHE A 490 -10.49 12.97 2.53
N SER A 491 -9.86 13.54 1.50
CA SER A 491 -8.92 14.65 1.64
C SER A 491 -8.94 15.58 0.45
N SER A 492 -8.82 16.88 0.72
CA SER A 492 -8.52 17.87 -0.30
C SER A 492 -7.00 17.97 -0.52
N PHE A 493 -6.56 17.75 -1.76
CA PHE A 493 -5.17 17.95 -2.19
C PHE A 493 -4.98 19.21 -3.03
N THR A 494 -5.94 20.14 -2.92
CA THR A 494 -6.00 21.36 -3.74
C THR A 494 -4.76 22.23 -3.61
N GLU A 495 -4.25 22.41 -2.40
CA GLU A 495 -3.04 23.20 -2.11
C GLU A 495 -1.83 22.61 -2.85
N TYR A 496 -1.62 21.30 -2.72
CA TYR A 496 -0.49 20.60 -3.32
C TYR A 496 -0.51 20.58 -4.85
N LYS A 497 -1.70 20.46 -5.45
CA LYS A 497 -1.87 20.32 -6.91
C LYS A 497 -2.10 21.65 -7.62
N SER A 498 -2.35 22.73 -6.87
CA SER A 498 -2.82 24.02 -7.42
C SER A 498 -4.07 23.88 -8.32
N LEU A 499 -4.87 22.84 -8.05
CA LEU A 499 -6.08 22.48 -8.77
C LEU A 499 -7.06 21.80 -7.80
N PRO A 500 -8.32 22.29 -7.70
CA PRO A 500 -9.37 21.69 -6.90
C PRO A 500 -9.45 20.16 -7.06
N THR A 501 -9.02 19.42 -6.03
CA THR A 501 -8.93 17.96 -6.06
C THR A 501 -9.29 17.37 -4.70
N ILE A 502 -10.20 16.40 -4.69
CA ILE A 502 -10.54 15.59 -3.51
C ILE A 502 -10.27 14.13 -3.86
N VAL A 503 -9.67 13.40 -2.93
CA VAL A 503 -9.48 11.95 -3.03
C VAL A 503 -10.29 11.28 -1.93
N GLY A 504 -11.01 10.22 -2.29
CA GLY A 504 -11.56 9.25 -1.34
C GLY A 504 -10.76 7.94 -1.41
N TRP A 505 -10.72 7.21 -0.31
CA TRP A 505 -10.04 5.91 -0.21
C TRP A 505 -11.00 4.81 0.23
N ILE A 506 -10.67 3.60 -0.18
CA ILE A 506 -11.35 2.37 0.23
C ILE A 506 -10.33 1.24 0.30
N GLY A 507 -10.40 0.42 1.35
CA GLY A 507 -9.46 -0.66 1.62
C GLY A 507 -10.14 -2.02 1.74
N GLY A 508 -9.33 -3.06 1.88
CA GLY A 508 -9.79 -4.37 2.32
C GLY A 508 -10.76 -5.06 1.37
N ASP A 509 -11.74 -5.75 1.94
CA ASP A 509 -12.78 -6.45 1.21
C ASP A 509 -13.79 -5.48 0.61
N GLU A 510 -14.00 -4.30 1.20
CA GLU A 510 -14.82 -3.26 0.59
C GLU A 510 -14.22 -2.76 -0.73
N ALA A 511 -12.90 -2.57 -0.78
CA ALA A 511 -12.21 -2.25 -2.03
C ALA A 511 -12.35 -3.37 -3.08
N ARG A 512 -12.42 -4.64 -2.65
CA ARG A 512 -12.58 -5.80 -3.55
C ARG A 512 -14.00 -5.89 -4.09
N ASN A 513 -15.01 -5.70 -3.23
CA ASN A 513 -16.42 -5.67 -3.61
C ASN A 513 -16.68 -4.53 -4.59
N MET A 514 -16.08 -3.37 -4.33
CA MET A 514 -16.15 -2.17 -5.17
C MET A 514 -15.61 -2.42 -6.59
N GLU A 515 -14.56 -3.22 -6.78
CA GLU A 515 -13.99 -3.46 -8.12
C GLU A 515 -14.96 -4.15 -9.08
N GLU A 516 -15.94 -4.90 -8.58
CA GLU A 516 -17.00 -5.54 -9.39
C GLU A 516 -18.11 -4.57 -9.83
N MET A 517 -18.13 -3.36 -9.25
CA MET A 517 -19.10 -2.32 -9.56
C MET A 517 -18.68 -1.48 -10.78
N THR A 518 -19.67 -0.92 -11.45
CA THR A 518 -19.47 0.09 -12.51
C THR A 518 -19.02 1.43 -11.93
N ASP A 519 -18.34 2.26 -12.73
CA ASP A 519 -17.92 3.60 -12.31
C ASP A 519 -19.10 4.46 -11.82
N ASP A 520 -20.29 4.33 -12.42
CA ASP A 520 -21.50 5.06 -12.02
C ASP A 520 -22.08 4.57 -10.68
N GLU A 521 -21.95 3.29 -10.36
CA GLU A 521 -22.31 2.74 -9.05
C GLU A 521 -21.37 3.26 -7.97
N ILE A 522 -20.07 3.18 -8.22
CA ILE A 522 -19.04 3.64 -7.29
C ILE A 522 -19.18 5.15 -7.05
N MET A 523 -19.39 5.93 -8.11
CA MET A 523 -19.58 7.36 -7.99
C MET A 523 -20.85 7.73 -7.25
N ARG A 524 -21.91 6.91 -7.30
CA ARG A 524 -23.09 7.13 -6.46
C ARG A 524 -22.74 6.97 -4.98
N GLU A 525 -22.02 5.92 -4.59
CA GLU A 525 -21.60 5.72 -3.20
C GLU A 525 -20.70 6.85 -2.71
N VAL A 526 -19.64 7.18 -3.46
CA VAL A 526 -18.75 8.31 -3.17
C VAL A 526 -19.54 9.61 -3.02
N TRP A 527 -20.46 9.88 -3.94
CA TRP A 527 -21.22 11.12 -3.96
C TRP A 527 -22.25 11.19 -2.83
N ASN A 528 -22.88 10.08 -2.45
CA ASN A 528 -23.82 10.00 -1.33
C ASN A 528 -23.17 10.53 -0.05
N HIS A 529 -21.94 10.11 0.24
CA HIS A 529 -21.22 10.54 1.43
C HIS A 529 -20.62 11.94 1.29
N LEU A 530 -19.89 12.22 0.20
CA LEU A 530 -19.23 13.53 0.02
C LEU A 530 -20.24 14.69 -0.03
N SER A 531 -21.35 14.52 -0.74
CA SER A 531 -22.39 15.55 -0.83
C SER A 531 -23.21 15.70 0.46
N SER A 532 -23.23 14.68 1.32
CA SER A 532 -23.83 14.82 2.66
C SER A 532 -23.01 15.78 3.54
N ILE A 533 -21.68 15.69 3.46
CA ILE A 533 -20.76 16.57 4.20
C ILE A 533 -20.80 17.99 3.62
N TYR A 534 -20.75 18.09 2.28
CA TYR A 534 -20.73 19.37 1.57
C TYR A 534 -21.87 19.46 0.55
N PRO A 535 -23.10 19.83 0.97
CA PRO A 535 -24.29 19.82 0.10
C PRO A 535 -24.23 20.75 -1.12
N THR A 536 -23.33 21.74 -1.09
CA THR A 536 -23.16 22.72 -2.17
C THR A 536 -21.97 22.42 -3.08
N ILE A 537 -21.26 21.31 -2.86
CA ILE A 537 -20.10 20.96 -3.70
C ILE A 537 -20.57 20.72 -5.15
N PRO A 538 -19.96 21.39 -6.15
CA PRO A 538 -20.32 21.17 -7.54
C PRO A 538 -19.89 19.78 -8.00
N GLN A 539 -20.45 19.26 -9.09
CA GLN A 539 -20.00 18.00 -9.69
C GLN A 539 -18.55 18.11 -10.20
N PRO A 540 -17.71 17.08 -10.03
CA PRO A 540 -16.35 17.08 -10.54
C PRO A 540 -16.33 17.05 -12.06
N LYS A 541 -15.27 17.62 -12.64
CA LYS A 541 -15.04 17.61 -14.09
C LYS A 541 -14.38 16.32 -14.55
N HIS A 542 -13.46 15.79 -13.75
CA HIS A 542 -12.79 14.52 -14.02
C HIS A 542 -12.83 13.64 -12.78
N VAL A 543 -12.98 12.35 -13.01
CA VAL A 543 -13.03 11.30 -11.97
C VAL A 543 -12.12 10.17 -12.42
N TYR A 544 -11.30 9.66 -11.51
CA TYR A 544 -10.46 8.48 -11.71
C TYR A 544 -10.66 7.51 -10.56
N ILE A 545 -11.01 6.26 -10.88
CA ILE A 545 -11.20 5.19 -9.89
C ILE A 545 -10.18 4.10 -10.18
N SER A 546 -9.34 3.78 -9.19
CA SER A 546 -8.36 2.69 -9.34
C SER A 546 -8.99 1.32 -9.13
N ARG A 547 -8.43 0.28 -9.77
CA ARG A 547 -8.81 -1.12 -9.61
C ARG A 547 -7.58 -2.03 -9.56
N TRP A 548 -6.74 -1.82 -8.55
CA TRP A 548 -5.44 -2.50 -8.44
C TRP A 548 -5.55 -4.03 -8.32
N GLY A 549 -6.66 -4.56 -7.79
CA GLY A 549 -6.93 -5.99 -7.67
C GLY A 549 -7.21 -6.67 -9.01
N GLN A 550 -7.90 -5.97 -9.92
CA GLN A 550 -8.18 -6.41 -11.28
C GLN A 550 -7.01 -6.19 -12.26
N GLU A 551 -6.03 -5.33 -11.93
CA GLU A 551 -4.82 -5.19 -12.76
C GLU A 551 -3.96 -6.48 -12.68
N GLU A 552 -4.01 -7.31 -13.73
CA GLU A 552 -3.48 -8.68 -13.71
C GLU A 552 -1.98 -8.81 -13.44
N ASN A 553 -1.21 -7.75 -13.66
CA ASN A 553 0.23 -7.67 -13.45
C ASN A 553 0.61 -7.13 -12.05
N PHE A 554 -0.38 -6.78 -11.21
CA PHE A 554 -0.18 -6.33 -9.83
C PHE A 554 -1.04 -7.11 -8.83
N ARG A 555 -2.34 -7.25 -9.09
CA ARG A 555 -3.31 -8.03 -8.29
C ARG A 555 -3.49 -7.56 -6.84
N GLY A 556 -3.39 -6.25 -6.62
CA GLY A 556 -3.45 -5.63 -5.29
C GLY A 556 -2.43 -4.51 -5.10
N SER A 557 -2.39 -3.99 -3.88
CA SER A 557 -1.67 -2.75 -3.54
C SER A 557 -0.35 -3.02 -2.83
N TYR A 558 -0.32 -3.72 -1.70
CA TYR A 558 0.93 -3.97 -0.96
C TYR A 558 0.83 -5.13 0.04
N SER A 559 1.97 -5.65 0.47
CA SER A 559 1.99 -6.76 1.43
C SER A 559 1.74 -6.33 2.88
N HIS A 560 1.22 -7.25 3.68
CA HIS A 560 1.05 -7.10 5.12
C HIS A 560 1.29 -8.43 5.85
N GLY A 561 1.54 -8.35 7.15
CA GLY A 561 1.63 -9.53 8.01
C GLY A 561 0.25 -10.12 8.29
N LYS A 562 0.12 -11.45 8.22
CA LYS A 562 -1.10 -12.16 8.65
C LYS A 562 -0.99 -12.57 10.10
N TRP A 563 -2.12 -12.53 10.79
CA TRP A 563 -2.25 -13.06 12.14
C TRP A 563 -1.69 -14.49 12.25
N ARG A 564 -0.97 -14.77 13.35
CA ARG A 564 -0.32 -16.06 13.64
C ARG A 564 0.81 -16.46 12.68
N ARG A 565 1.31 -15.54 11.86
CA ARG A 565 2.47 -15.76 10.99
C ARG A 565 3.51 -14.67 11.25
N SER A 566 4.76 -15.06 11.45
CA SER A 566 5.86 -14.09 11.55
C SER A 566 6.07 -13.43 10.18
N HIS A 567 5.80 -12.13 10.10
CA HIS A 567 5.98 -11.34 8.89
C HIS A 567 7.46 -11.27 8.52
N SER A 568 8.32 -10.87 9.47
CA SER A 568 9.76 -10.80 9.30
C SER A 568 10.36 -12.09 8.72
N THR A 569 9.99 -13.25 9.29
CA THR A 569 10.44 -14.56 8.80
C THR A 569 9.93 -14.85 7.39
N ALA A 570 8.65 -14.60 7.11
CA ALA A 570 8.06 -14.88 5.80
C ALA A 570 8.67 -13.99 4.70
N SER A 571 8.82 -12.68 4.94
CA SER A 571 9.44 -11.74 3.99
C SER A 571 10.90 -12.08 3.72
N ARG A 572 11.66 -12.44 4.77
CA ARG A 572 13.05 -12.91 4.63
C ARG A 572 13.13 -14.16 3.75
N ILE A 573 12.30 -15.17 4.02
CA ILE A 573 12.26 -16.40 3.20
C ILE A 573 11.86 -16.10 1.75
N LEU A 574 10.90 -15.22 1.55
CA LEU A 574 10.48 -14.82 0.21
C LEU A 574 11.61 -14.12 -0.56
N GLY A 575 12.43 -13.32 0.13
CA GLY A 575 13.61 -12.66 -0.43
C GLY A 575 14.81 -13.56 -0.72
N GLU A 576 14.86 -14.77 -0.16
CA GLU A 576 15.96 -15.72 -0.40
C GLU A 576 16.02 -16.16 -1.88
N ARG A 577 17.22 -16.18 -2.46
CA ARG A 577 17.42 -16.70 -3.83
C ARG A 577 17.25 -18.22 -3.91
N ILE A 578 16.82 -18.71 -5.07
CA ILE A 578 16.83 -20.14 -5.43
C ILE A 578 17.78 -20.34 -6.61
N GLY A 579 18.96 -20.94 -6.35
CA GLY A 579 19.99 -21.06 -7.38
C GLY A 579 20.39 -19.67 -7.90
N ASN A 580 20.14 -19.41 -9.19
CA ASN A 580 20.44 -18.13 -9.84
C ASN A 580 19.21 -17.23 -10.01
N VAL A 581 18.10 -17.55 -9.36
CA VAL A 581 16.87 -16.74 -9.34
C VAL A 581 16.80 -16.00 -8.00
N HIS A 582 16.95 -14.69 -8.05
CA HIS A 582 16.88 -13.77 -6.92
C HIS A 582 15.49 -13.13 -6.85
N PHE A 583 15.09 -12.67 -5.67
CA PHE A 583 13.77 -12.11 -5.43
C PHE A 583 13.90 -10.76 -4.70
N ALA A 584 13.21 -9.76 -5.22
CA ALA A 584 13.13 -8.42 -4.66
C ALA A 584 11.69 -7.89 -4.83
N GLY A 585 11.43 -6.70 -4.29
CA GLY A 585 10.09 -6.13 -4.13
C GLY A 585 9.75 -5.95 -2.66
N GLU A 586 8.81 -5.05 -2.37
CA GLU A 586 8.46 -4.64 -1.00
C GLU A 586 8.10 -5.83 -0.08
N ALA A 587 7.45 -6.87 -0.60
CA ALA A 587 7.11 -8.08 0.17
C ALA A 587 8.33 -8.92 0.61
N THR A 588 9.54 -8.54 0.18
CA THR A 588 10.81 -9.17 0.57
C THR A 588 11.63 -8.30 1.52
N ALA A 589 11.11 -7.13 1.91
CA ALA A 589 11.78 -6.16 2.75
C ALA A 589 11.05 -6.04 4.10
N TYR A 590 11.77 -6.25 5.19
CA TYR A 590 11.28 -5.99 6.55
C TYR A 590 12.35 -5.14 7.25
N PRO A 591 11.97 -4.11 8.03
CA PRO A 591 10.60 -3.72 8.36
C PRO A 591 9.85 -2.99 7.22
N TRP A 592 10.52 -2.48 6.19
CA TRP A 592 9.95 -1.58 5.15
C TRP A 592 8.99 -2.22 4.12
N TYR A 593 8.24 -3.25 4.46
CA TYR A 593 7.27 -3.87 3.57
C TYR A 593 6.18 -2.88 3.13
N GLY A 594 5.50 -3.16 2.03
CA GLY A 594 4.47 -2.29 1.46
C GLY A 594 4.92 -0.92 0.94
N THR A 595 6.18 -0.53 1.15
CA THR A 595 6.69 0.79 0.76
C THR A 595 7.58 0.76 -0.49
N THR A 596 7.67 1.92 -1.13
CA THR A 596 8.64 2.17 -2.19
C THR A 596 10.09 2.08 -1.69
N ARG A 597 10.36 2.46 -0.43
CA ARG A 597 11.68 2.27 0.21
C ARG A 597 12.08 0.81 0.28
N GLY A 598 11.23 -0.05 0.84
CA GLY A 598 11.50 -1.50 0.89
C GLY A 598 11.65 -2.12 -0.50
N ALA A 599 10.88 -1.64 -1.49
CA ALA A 599 11.08 -2.04 -2.88
C ALA A 599 12.49 -1.67 -3.38
N TRP A 600 12.91 -0.42 -3.20
CA TRP A 600 14.24 0.07 -3.60
C TRP A 600 15.37 -0.74 -2.95
N ASP A 601 15.35 -0.85 -1.62
CA ASP A 601 16.39 -1.52 -0.83
C ASP A 601 16.51 -3.00 -1.21
N SER A 602 15.37 -3.68 -1.40
CA SER A 602 15.38 -5.08 -1.84
C SER A 602 15.93 -5.28 -3.26
N GLY A 603 15.74 -4.31 -4.15
CA GLY A 603 16.33 -4.29 -5.49
C GLY A 603 17.86 -4.20 -5.43
N LYS A 604 18.39 -3.25 -4.66
CA LYS A 604 19.85 -3.11 -4.41
C LYS A 604 20.42 -4.36 -3.74
N ARG A 605 19.71 -4.96 -2.78
CA ARG A 605 20.09 -6.23 -2.14
C ARG A 605 20.27 -7.34 -3.18
N ALA A 606 19.28 -7.57 -4.04
CA ALA A 606 19.32 -8.64 -5.03
C ALA A 606 20.45 -8.43 -6.07
N ALA A 607 20.70 -7.19 -6.50
CA ALA A 607 21.83 -6.85 -7.36
C ALA A 607 23.18 -7.15 -6.69
N ASN A 608 23.33 -6.80 -5.40
CA ASN A 608 24.52 -7.08 -4.62
C ASN A 608 24.78 -8.58 -4.41
N GLU A 609 23.73 -9.38 -4.22
CA GLU A 609 23.84 -10.84 -4.17
C GLU A 609 24.43 -11.42 -5.46
N ILE A 610 24.03 -10.89 -6.62
CA ILE A 610 24.59 -11.31 -7.92
C ILE A 610 26.05 -10.88 -8.03
N HIS A 611 26.37 -9.63 -7.69
CA HIS A 611 27.74 -9.11 -7.81
C HIS A 611 28.74 -9.91 -6.97
N ARG A 612 28.43 -10.21 -5.71
CA ARG A 612 29.30 -11.02 -4.83
C ARG A 612 29.60 -12.40 -5.43
N ARG A 613 28.66 -12.98 -6.16
CA ARG A 613 28.80 -14.30 -6.79
C ARG A 613 29.63 -14.27 -8.07
N VAL A 614 29.60 -13.17 -8.82
CA VAL A 614 30.45 -13.01 -10.01
C VAL A 614 31.93 -12.90 -9.62
N ASN A 615 32.21 -12.42 -8.41
CA ASN A 615 33.57 -12.20 -7.89
C ASN A 615 34.08 -13.29 -6.94
N SER A 616 33.25 -14.28 -6.60
CA SER A 616 33.62 -15.47 -5.80
C SER A 616 33.94 -16.65 -6.71
#